data_AF-A0A8C0MLN1-F1
#
_entry.id   AF-A0A8C0MLN1-F1
#
_cell.length_a   1.000
_cell.length_b   1.000
_cell.length_c   1.000
_cell.angle_alpha   90.00
_cell.angle_beta   90.00
_cell.angle_gamma   90.00
#
_symmetry.space_group_name_H-M   'P 1'
#
loop_
_entity.id
_entity.type
_entity.pdbx_description
1 polymer ?
#
loop_
_entity_poly.entity_id
_entity_poly.type
_entity_poly.pdbx_seq_one_letter_code
_entity_poly.pdbx_strand_id
1 'polypeptide(L)'
;MTPKSMWLLLLLSCIASTDVLGNIIMRPSCAPGWFYYKSNCYGYFWKLKNWSEAELECQLYGNGAHLASLQNIKEANMVAKYIRGFQINQPVWIGLHDPQKIF
;
A
#
# COMPACT_ATOMS: atom_id res chain seq x y z
N MET A 1 34.65 -25.15 -50.68
CA MET A 1 34.12 -23.78 -50.79
C MET A 1 32.73 -23.77 -50.17
N THR A 2 32.64 -23.34 -48.91
CA THR A 2 31.39 -23.05 -48.20
C THR A 2 31.44 -21.57 -47.83
N PRO A 3 30.38 -20.77 -48.05
CA PRO A 3 30.50 -19.33 -47.90
C PRO A 3 30.60 -18.97 -46.42
N LYS A 4 31.75 -18.41 -46.03
CA LYS A 4 32.03 -17.82 -44.71
C LYS A 4 31.12 -16.62 -44.36
N SER A 5 30.09 -16.36 -45.17
CA SER A 5 29.14 -15.26 -45.04
C SER A 5 27.85 -15.65 -44.30
N MET A 6 27.65 -16.92 -43.93
CA MET A 6 26.43 -17.39 -43.27
C MET A 6 26.58 -17.53 -41.73
N TRP A 7 27.65 -17.01 -41.15
CA TRP A 7 27.86 -16.92 -39.70
C TRP A 7 27.87 -15.46 -39.18
N LEU A 8 28.06 -14.49 -40.07
CA LEU A 8 28.01 -13.05 -39.74
C LEU A 8 26.58 -12.50 -39.63
N LEU A 9 25.59 -13.23 -40.14
CA LEU A 9 24.18 -12.81 -40.11
C LEU A 9 23.40 -13.34 -38.90
N LEU A 10 24.00 -14.21 -38.08
CA LEU A 10 23.39 -14.70 -36.82
C LEU A 10 23.81 -13.88 -35.58
N LEU A 11 24.67 -12.87 -35.75
CA LEU A 11 25.12 -11.98 -34.66
C LEU A 11 24.38 -10.63 -34.63
N LEU A 12 23.41 -10.40 -35.52
CA LEU A 12 22.60 -9.18 -35.59
C LEU A 12 21.15 -9.36 -35.10
N SER A 13 20.88 -10.34 -34.24
CA SER A 13 19.61 -10.44 -33.51
C SER A 13 19.69 -9.92 -32.06
N CYS A 14 20.77 -9.21 -31.69
CA CYS A 14 20.84 -8.41 -30.47
C CYS A 14 20.41 -6.95 -30.70
N ILE A 15 19.47 -6.71 -31.62
CA ILE A 15 18.81 -5.40 -31.66
C ILE A 15 17.80 -5.37 -30.53
N ALA A 16 18.26 -4.76 -29.44
CA ALA A 16 17.50 -4.17 -28.35
C ALA A 16 15.98 -4.12 -28.60
N SER A 17 15.24 -5.03 -27.98
CA SER A 17 13.92 -4.68 -27.45
C SER A 17 14.12 -4.32 -25.98
N THR A 18 14.79 -3.20 -25.73
CA THR A 18 14.92 -2.61 -24.38
C THR A 18 13.59 -2.03 -23.87
N ASP A 19 12.52 -2.13 -24.63
CA ASP A 19 11.21 -1.54 -24.27
C ASP A 19 10.37 -2.39 -23.30
N VAL A 20 10.94 -3.43 -22.66
CA VAL A 20 10.28 -4.09 -21.51
C VAL A 20 10.68 -3.46 -20.17
N LEU A 21 11.55 -2.44 -20.17
CA LEU A 21 11.96 -1.74 -18.93
C LEU A 21 11.35 -0.33 -18.79
N GLY A 22 10.15 -0.12 -19.34
CA GLY A 22 9.49 1.20 -19.33
C GLY A 22 8.24 1.32 -18.47
N ASN A 23 7.63 0.21 -18.02
CA ASN A 23 6.38 0.23 -17.26
C ASN A 23 6.26 -0.98 -16.31
N ILE A 24 7.30 -1.31 -15.54
CA ILE A 24 7.04 -2.02 -14.28
C ILE A 24 6.31 -1.00 -13.41
N ILE A 25 4.97 -1.07 -13.39
CA ILE A 25 4.17 -0.41 -12.37
C ILE A 25 4.69 -0.98 -11.05
N MET A 26 5.61 -0.27 -10.39
CA MET A 26 5.90 -0.49 -8.97
C MET A 26 4.60 -0.14 -8.27
N ARG A 27 3.71 -1.13 -8.20
CA ARG A 27 2.52 -1.04 -7.37
C ARG A 27 3.07 -0.76 -5.98
N PRO A 28 2.77 0.38 -5.35
CA PRO A 28 3.24 0.66 -4.01
C PRO A 28 2.88 -0.53 -3.14
N SER A 29 3.88 -1.30 -2.73
CA SER A 29 3.65 -2.44 -1.85
C SER A 29 3.49 -1.87 -0.46
N CYS A 30 2.34 -2.14 0.16
CA CYS A 30 2.17 -1.80 1.57
C CYS A 30 3.23 -2.52 2.40
N ALA A 31 3.55 -1.97 3.57
CA ALA A 31 4.38 -2.65 4.54
C ALA A 31 3.81 -4.06 4.85
N PRO A 32 4.65 -5.05 5.21
CA PRO A 32 4.19 -6.39 5.53
C PRO A 32 3.04 -6.38 6.56
N GLY A 33 1.96 -7.11 6.26
CA GLY A 33 0.78 -7.20 7.13
C GLY A 33 -0.26 -6.08 6.95
N TRP A 34 0.04 -5.05 6.16
CA TRP A 34 -0.90 -3.97 5.87
C TRP A 34 -1.83 -4.33 4.71
N PHE A 35 -3.08 -3.87 4.80
CA PHE A 35 -4.12 -4.10 3.81
C PHE A 35 -4.11 -3.00 2.74
N TYR A 36 -3.92 -3.39 1.47
CA TYR A 36 -3.98 -2.48 0.32
C TYR A 36 -5.42 -2.30 -0.17
N TYR A 37 -5.90 -1.07 -0.26
CA TYR A 37 -7.17 -0.74 -0.91
C TYR A 37 -7.10 0.62 -1.62
N LYS A 38 -7.37 0.62 -2.93
CA LYS A 38 -7.45 1.83 -3.79
C LYS A 38 -6.34 2.86 -3.54
N SER A 39 -5.09 2.39 -3.59
CA SER A 39 -3.88 3.21 -3.40
C SER A 39 -3.55 3.62 -1.97
N ASN A 40 -4.37 3.21 -0.98
CA ASN A 40 -4.07 3.38 0.44
C ASN A 40 -3.66 2.06 1.09
N CYS A 41 -2.84 2.16 2.13
CA CYS A 41 -2.41 1.05 2.96
C CYS A 41 -2.99 1.22 4.38
N TYR A 42 -3.58 0.16 4.90
CA TYR A 42 -4.25 0.16 6.20
C TYR A 42 -3.56 -0.83 7.15
N GLY A 43 -3.09 -0.33 8.29
CA GLY A 43 -2.52 -1.15 9.36
C GLY A 43 -3.49 -1.27 10.54
N TYR A 44 -3.58 -2.46 11.13
CA TYR A 44 -4.30 -2.68 12.40
C TYR A 44 -3.31 -2.84 13.55
N PHE A 45 -3.55 -2.10 14.64
CA PHE A 45 -2.72 -2.12 15.85
C PHE A 45 -3.58 -2.57 17.04
N TRP A 46 -3.14 -3.62 17.73
CA TRP A 46 -3.90 -4.26 18.81
C TRP A 46 -3.70 -3.61 20.18
N LYS A 47 -2.66 -2.79 20.35
CA LYS A 47 -2.35 -2.14 21.62
C LYS A 47 -3.32 -0.98 21.86
N LEU A 48 -4.06 -1.05 22.97
CA LEU A 48 -5.00 -0.01 23.37
C LEU A 48 -4.25 1.28 23.72
N LYS A 49 -4.76 2.39 23.18
CA LYS A 49 -4.20 3.74 23.27
C LYS A 49 -5.33 4.76 23.33
N ASN A 50 -5.06 5.95 23.87
CA ASN A 50 -5.94 7.08 23.63
C ASN A 50 -5.80 7.56 22.17
N TRP A 51 -6.73 8.42 21.71
CA TRP A 51 -6.74 8.87 20.32
C TRP A 51 -5.42 9.53 19.91
N SER A 52 -4.88 10.43 20.74
CA SER A 52 -3.65 11.18 20.45
C SER A 52 -2.41 10.28 20.38
N GLU A 53 -2.32 9.30 21.27
CA GLU A 53 -1.24 8.29 21.25
C GLU A 53 -1.31 7.39 20.01
N ALA A 54 -2.52 7.08 19.53
CA ALA A 54 -2.72 6.28 18.33
C ALA A 54 -2.35 7.08 17.05
N GLU A 55 -2.75 8.34 16.98
CA GLU A 55 -2.37 9.24 15.88
C GLU A 55 -0.85 9.45 15.82
N LEU A 56 -0.22 9.71 16.97
CA LEU A 56 1.23 9.84 17.04
C LEU A 56 1.94 8.58 16.55
N GLU A 57 1.47 7.39 16.94
CA GLU A 57 2.05 6.13 16.46
C GLU A 57 1.89 5.96 14.95
N CYS A 58 0.74 6.31 14.38
CA CYS A 58 0.55 6.28 12.91
C CYS A 58 1.56 7.18 12.19
N GLN A 59 1.78 8.39 12.68
CA GLN A 59 2.73 9.35 12.10
C GLN A 59 4.18 8.86 12.12
N LEU A 60 4.55 7.98 13.07
CA LEU A 60 5.89 7.38 13.12
C LEU A 60 6.18 6.42 11.96
N TYR A 61 5.16 5.94 11.23
CA TYR A 61 5.36 5.07 10.06
C TYR A 61 5.83 5.83 8.80
N GLY A 62 5.77 7.16 8.82
CA GLY A 62 6.30 8.02 7.77
C GLY A 62 5.32 9.11 7.33
N ASN A 63 5.80 10.00 6.46
CA ASN A 63 5.00 11.09 5.95
C ASN A 63 3.72 10.58 5.26
N GLY A 64 2.58 11.16 5.65
CA GLY A 64 1.26 10.79 5.12
C GLY A 64 0.61 9.59 5.81
N ALA A 65 1.27 8.96 6.80
CA ALA A 65 0.64 7.96 7.65
C ALA A 65 -0.08 8.64 8.83
N HIS A 66 -1.39 8.38 8.92
CA HIS A 66 -2.29 8.95 9.93
C HIS A 66 -3.32 7.89 10.31
N LEU A 67 -4.09 8.13 11.38
CA LEU A 67 -5.30 7.36 11.62
C LEU A 67 -6.20 7.40 10.38
N ALA A 68 -6.80 6.25 10.05
CA ALA A 68 -7.50 6.06 8.79
C ALA A 68 -8.62 7.09 8.58
N SER A 69 -8.59 7.79 7.44
CA SER A 69 -9.67 8.66 6.98
C SER A 69 -10.47 7.93 5.90
N LEU A 70 -11.71 7.57 6.21
CA LEU A 70 -12.57 6.76 5.35
C LEU A 70 -13.49 7.65 4.53
N GLN A 71 -13.31 7.68 3.21
CA GLN A 71 -13.95 8.67 2.33
C GLN A 71 -15.34 8.25 1.86
N ASN A 72 -15.66 6.96 1.92
CA ASN A 72 -16.96 6.44 1.47
C ASN A 72 -17.29 5.10 2.13
N ILE A 73 -18.57 4.71 2.04
CA ILE A 73 -19.09 3.49 2.64
C ILE A 73 -18.41 2.22 2.12
N LYS A 74 -17.97 2.19 0.85
CA LYS A 74 -17.31 1.01 0.27
C LYS A 74 -15.93 0.80 0.89
N GLU A 75 -15.17 1.88 1.06
CA GLU A 75 -13.88 1.86 1.75
C GLU A 75 -14.04 1.46 3.22
N ALA A 76 -14.98 2.09 3.93
CA ALA A 76 -15.28 1.77 5.31
C ALA A 76 -15.64 0.29 5.51
N ASN A 77 -16.47 -0.29 4.63
CA ASN A 77 -16.84 -1.70 4.68
C ASN A 77 -15.64 -2.63 4.44
N MET A 78 -14.73 -2.26 3.53
CA MET A 78 -13.53 -3.06 3.26
C MET A 78 -12.55 -3.02 4.43
N VAL A 79 -12.32 -1.84 5.01
CA VAL A 79 -11.48 -1.68 6.21
C VAL A 79 -12.09 -2.38 7.41
N ALA A 80 -13.40 -2.28 7.61
CA ALA A 80 -14.10 -3.02 8.68
C ALA A 80 -13.99 -4.54 8.51
N LYS A 81 -14.09 -5.06 7.28
CA LYS A 81 -13.87 -6.48 7.01
C LYS A 81 -12.42 -6.92 7.32
N TYR A 82 -11.45 -6.08 7.00
CA TYR A 82 -10.05 -6.32 7.36
C TYR A 82 -9.86 -6.36 8.89
N ILE A 83 -10.39 -5.38 9.62
CA ILE A 83 -10.34 -5.34 11.10
C ILE A 83 -10.98 -6.58 11.73
N ARG A 84 -12.11 -7.06 11.18
CA ARG A 84 -12.80 -8.28 11.65
C ARG A 84 -11.93 -9.54 11.59
N GLY A 85 -10.87 -9.55 10.78
CA GLY A 85 -9.88 -10.63 10.78
C GLY A 85 -9.02 -10.70 12.05
N PHE A 86 -8.96 -9.60 12.82
CA PHE A 86 -8.18 -9.51 14.06
C PHE A 86 -9.06 -9.39 15.30
N GLN A 87 -10.18 -8.65 15.23
CA GLN A 87 -11.05 -8.41 16.38
C GLN A 87 -12.49 -8.02 15.96
N ILE A 88 -13.47 -8.31 16.82
CA ILE A 88 -14.90 -8.10 16.53
C ILE A 88 -15.60 -7.20 17.58
N ASN A 89 -15.07 -7.13 18.80
CA ASN A 89 -15.81 -6.65 19.97
C ASN A 89 -15.29 -5.34 20.57
N GLN A 90 -14.22 -4.76 20.02
CA GLN A 90 -13.61 -3.54 20.53
C GLN A 90 -13.75 -2.40 19.51
N PRO A 91 -13.95 -1.15 19.96
CA PRO A 91 -13.84 0.00 19.08
C PRO A 91 -12.40 0.18 18.57
N VAL A 92 -12.24 0.73 17.37
CA VAL A 92 -10.93 1.07 16.77
C VAL A 92 -10.92 2.56 16.45
N TRP A 93 -9.82 3.22 16.78
CA TRP A 93 -9.63 4.63 16.44
C TRP A 93 -9.51 4.83 14.92
N ILE A 94 -10.12 5.91 14.44
CA ILE A 94 -10.01 6.43 13.06
C ILE A 94 -9.72 7.93 13.11
N GLY A 95 -9.37 8.52 11.96
CA GLY A 95 -8.85 9.89 11.88
C GLY A 95 -9.89 11.00 12.08
N LEU A 96 -11.16 10.68 12.29
CA LEU A 96 -12.17 11.69 12.59
C LEU A 96 -12.01 12.17 14.04
N HIS A 97 -11.59 13.41 14.22
CA HIS A 97 -11.39 14.03 15.52
C HIS A 97 -11.97 15.45 15.51
N ASP A 98 -12.69 15.79 16.58
CA ASP A 98 -13.21 17.13 16.83
C ASP A 98 -12.45 17.73 18.03
N PRO A 99 -11.46 18.62 17.78
CA PRO A 99 -10.67 19.24 18.84
C PRO A 99 -11.47 20.15 19.78
N GLN A 100 -12.67 20.59 19.36
CA GLN A 100 -13.50 21.54 20.10
C GLN A 100 -14.60 20.85 20.91
N LYS A 101 -14.76 19.53 20.76
CA LYS A 101 -15.73 18.76 21.53
C LYS A 101 -15.25 18.59 22.97
N ILE A 102 -15.79 19.42 23.86
CA ILE A 102 -15.65 19.28 25.30
C ILE A 102 -16.68 18.24 25.77
N PHE A 103 -16.22 17.16 26.39
CA PHE A 103 -17.06 16.10 26.96
C PHE A 103 -17.55 16.47 28.37
#